data_AF-A0A399ZX75-F1
#
_entry.id   AF-A0A399ZX75-F1
#
_cell.length_a   1.000
_cell.length_b   1.000
_cell.length_c   1.000
_cell.angle_alpha   90.00
_cell.angle_beta   90.00
_cell.angle_gamma   90.00
#
_symmetry.space_group_name_H-M   'P 1'
#
loop_
_entity.id
_entity.type
_entity.pdbx_description
1 polymer ?
#
loop_
_entity_poly.entity_id
_entity_poly.type
_entity_poly.pdbx_seq_one_letter_code
_entity_poly.pdbx_strand_id
1 'polypeptide(L)'
;MKMTDDEKLVMRQALAGMLWSKQYYHYNVRRWLEGDPTQPPPPASRWHGRNSGWQHLYNADVISMPDKWEFPWYASWDLAFHWSPTGQIPAYEWDFNDVNPPVHAWAAQRIFEYEYLKTGKGDRAWLEKVFQQLLLNFTWWVNRKDAEANNLFQGGFLGLDNIGLFDRNMKMPDGFVLEQSDGTSWMAMFCVRMLALALGLARENPVYQHMATKFVDHALLIAGAMNNETAASLWSEQDGFFYDHLRRPDGSHIQIPTRTMVGLIPLFAVLAAPVNLFANFPEFLERLQWFGKHRPDLADKVTVRSPAQSDAASQRHAMISIVHPEQLRRLLAYMLDENEFLSPYGLRAVSKIYKHPLVVDVQGYHWELDYAPGESTTNLFGGNSNWRGPIWMPLNYLIIESLEVYQRHFGDTFKVECPTGSGKLMTLGEVADELSQRLARIFTRDENGRRAVFGAYEIMQTDPHWRDCILFHEYFHGDNGSGRGASHQTGWSGLIAKVLQQIGDARAGAIDVNAMLQEIYRSV
;
A
#
# COMPACT_ATOMS: atom_id res chain seq x y z
N MET A 1 4.09 -8.42 26.67
CA MET A 1 4.85 -8.33 25.42
C MET A 1 6.29 -8.79 25.62
N LYS A 2 6.79 -9.76 24.84
CA LYS A 2 8.12 -10.37 25.00
C LYS A 2 9.09 -9.86 23.92
N MET A 3 9.38 -8.56 23.96
CA MET A 3 10.44 -7.93 23.16
C MET A 3 11.78 -7.97 23.89
N THR A 4 12.87 -8.08 23.13
CA THR A 4 14.25 -7.83 23.60
C THR A 4 14.43 -6.35 23.95
N ASP A 5 15.46 -6.02 24.73
CA ASP A 5 15.73 -4.61 25.07
C ASP A 5 16.15 -3.79 23.85
N ASP A 6 16.78 -4.41 22.86
CA ASP A 6 17.15 -3.76 21.60
C ASP A 6 15.92 -3.40 20.76
N GLU A 7 14.95 -4.33 20.64
CA GLU A 7 13.69 -4.06 19.94
C GLU A 7 12.87 -2.97 20.65
N LYS A 8 12.83 -2.96 21.99
CA LYS A 8 12.19 -1.88 22.76
C LYS A 8 12.86 -0.53 22.49
N LEU A 9 14.18 -0.51 22.37
CA LEU A 9 14.94 0.71 22.05
C LEU A 9 14.56 1.25 20.66
N VAL A 10 14.51 0.37 19.64
CA VAL A 10 14.08 0.72 18.28
C VAL A 10 12.64 1.26 18.30
N MET A 11 11.71 0.50 18.89
CA MET A 11 10.30 0.87 18.96
C MET A 11 10.10 2.23 19.65
N ARG A 12 10.79 2.48 20.77
CA ARG A 12 10.72 3.76 21.49
C ARG A 12 11.16 4.92 20.60
N GLN A 13 12.26 4.78 19.86
CA GLN A 13 12.77 5.85 19.00
C GLN A 13 11.86 6.09 17.78
N ALA A 14 11.31 5.03 17.18
CA ALA A 14 10.34 5.14 16.09
C ALA A 14 9.08 5.92 16.53
N LEU A 15 8.50 5.55 17.68
CA LEU A 15 7.34 6.25 18.26
C LEU A 15 7.68 7.70 18.65
N ALA A 16 8.84 7.95 19.25
CA ALA A 16 9.27 9.29 19.62
C ALA A 16 9.47 10.18 18.39
N GLY A 17 10.07 9.65 17.32
CA GLY A 17 10.23 10.36 16.06
C GLY A 17 8.89 10.73 15.41
N MET A 18 7.94 9.79 15.34
CA MET A 18 6.57 10.07 14.87
C MET A 18 5.88 11.21 15.63
N LEU A 19 6.10 11.29 16.95
CA LEU A 19 5.56 12.39 17.75
C LEU A 19 6.32 13.70 17.51
N TRP A 20 7.64 13.63 17.33
CA TRP A 20 8.51 14.79 17.14
C TRP A 20 8.36 15.44 15.76
N SER A 21 7.94 14.67 14.75
CA SER A 21 7.67 15.14 13.39
C SER A 21 6.32 15.86 13.25
N LYS A 22 5.50 15.92 14.30
CA LYS A 22 4.30 16.77 14.33
C LYS A 22 4.69 18.24 14.28
N GLN A 23 4.13 18.97 13.31
CA GLN A 23 4.39 20.38 13.09
C GLN A 23 3.09 21.13 12.90
N TYR A 24 3.00 22.35 13.45
CA TYR A 24 1.93 23.26 13.08
C TYR A 24 2.18 23.74 11.66
N TYR A 25 1.28 23.39 10.76
CA TYR A 25 1.40 23.71 9.35
C TYR A 25 0.30 24.70 8.97
N HIS A 26 0.72 25.93 8.68
CA HIS A 26 -0.17 27.01 8.25
C HIS A 26 0.08 27.35 6.79
N TYR A 27 -0.88 27.02 5.94
CA TYR A 27 -0.81 27.27 4.50
C TYR A 27 -2.16 27.72 3.95
N ASN A 28 -2.22 28.98 3.53
CA ASN A 28 -3.41 29.58 2.93
C ASN A 28 -3.04 30.03 1.52
N VAL A 29 -3.46 29.26 0.51
CA VAL A 29 -3.11 29.51 -0.89
C VAL A 29 -3.63 30.87 -1.34
N ARG A 30 -4.87 31.21 -0.99
CA ARG A 30 -5.46 32.49 -1.38
C ARG A 30 -4.70 33.68 -0.78
N ARG A 31 -4.35 33.61 0.50
CA ARG A 31 -3.54 34.64 1.17
C ARG A 31 -2.15 34.77 0.55
N TRP A 32 -1.54 33.65 0.14
CA TRP A 32 -0.24 33.66 -0.56
C TRP A 32 -0.31 34.37 -1.93
N LEU A 33 -1.41 34.17 -2.66
CA LEU A 33 -1.66 34.78 -3.97
C LEU A 33 -1.98 36.28 -3.87
N GLU A 34 -2.87 36.66 -2.95
CA GLU A 34 -3.29 38.06 -2.74
C GLU A 34 -2.20 38.90 -2.06
N GLY A 35 -1.36 38.28 -1.24
CA GLY A 35 -0.36 38.97 -0.42
C GLY A 35 -0.92 39.57 0.86
N ASP A 36 -0.06 40.28 1.59
CA ASP A 36 -0.48 41.01 2.78
C ASP A 36 -1.04 42.40 2.40
N PRO A 37 -2.26 42.78 2.82
CA PRO A 37 -2.85 44.09 2.56
C PRO A 37 -2.01 45.26 3.04
N THR A 38 -1.10 45.04 4.00
CA THR A 38 -0.19 46.06 4.53
C THR A 38 1.15 46.14 3.78
N GLN A 39 1.37 45.26 2.80
CA GLN A 39 2.59 45.19 1.99
C GLN A 39 2.25 45.49 0.51
N PRO A 40 3.25 45.82 -0.33
CA PRO A 40 3.04 45.92 -1.77
C PRO A 40 2.43 44.62 -2.34
N PRO A 41 1.51 44.72 -3.32
CA PRO A 41 0.94 43.54 -3.96
C PRO A 41 2.03 42.62 -4.53
N PRO A 42 1.91 41.30 -4.37
CA PRO A 42 2.84 40.35 -4.98
C PRO A 42 2.85 40.44 -6.52
N PRO A 43 3.91 39.96 -7.19
CA PRO A 43 3.96 39.90 -8.64
C PRO A 43 2.78 39.12 -9.23
N ALA A 44 2.18 39.64 -10.31
CA ALA A 44 1.03 39.03 -10.98
C ALA A 44 1.30 37.58 -11.44
N SER A 45 2.57 37.22 -11.70
CA SER A 45 2.99 35.87 -12.07
C SER A 45 2.61 34.80 -11.03
N ARG A 46 2.39 35.15 -9.75
CA ARG A 46 1.93 34.19 -8.73
C ARG A 46 0.60 33.52 -9.08
N TRP A 47 -0.31 34.24 -9.73
CA TRP A 47 -1.62 33.72 -10.14
C TRP A 47 -1.54 32.65 -11.25
N HIS A 48 -0.38 32.53 -11.88
CA HIS A 48 -0.10 31.52 -12.91
C HIS A 48 0.93 30.47 -12.43
N GLY A 49 1.36 30.56 -11.17
CA GLY A 49 2.30 29.63 -10.57
C GLY A 49 1.65 28.35 -10.06
N ARG A 50 2.47 27.47 -9.45
CA ARG A 50 2.03 26.21 -8.83
C ARG A 50 0.87 26.44 -7.87
N ASN A 51 -0.09 25.51 -7.90
CA ASN A 51 -1.25 25.47 -7.00
C ASN A 51 -2.17 26.72 -7.02
N SER A 52 -2.03 27.64 -7.98
CA SER A 52 -2.85 28.86 -8.00
C SER A 52 -4.36 28.60 -8.13
N GLY A 53 -4.74 27.42 -8.65
CA GLY A 53 -6.14 26.94 -8.70
C GLY A 53 -6.70 26.46 -7.36
N TRP A 54 -5.86 26.17 -6.37
CA TRP A 54 -6.26 25.63 -5.06
C TRP A 54 -6.58 26.72 -4.03
N GLN A 55 -7.27 27.78 -4.45
CA GLN A 55 -7.55 28.96 -3.61
C GLN A 55 -8.42 28.66 -2.37
N HIS A 56 -9.08 27.50 -2.35
CA HIS A 56 -9.88 27.03 -1.23
C HIS A 56 -9.05 26.30 -0.16
N LEU A 57 -7.79 25.96 -0.46
CA LEU A 57 -6.93 25.27 0.48
C LEU A 57 -6.47 26.23 1.59
N TYR A 58 -6.92 25.92 2.79
CA TYR A 58 -6.54 26.56 4.04
C TYR A 58 -6.20 25.48 5.05
N ASN A 59 -4.92 25.37 5.40
CA ASN A 59 -4.47 24.53 6.50
C ASN A 59 -3.97 25.40 7.65
N ALA A 60 -4.33 25.04 8.87
CA ALA A 60 -3.92 25.67 10.11
C ALA A 60 -4.00 24.66 11.27
N ASP A 61 -3.35 23.51 11.09
CA ASP A 61 -3.44 22.38 12.03
C ASP A 61 -2.06 21.79 12.35
N VAL A 62 -2.01 20.95 13.39
CA VAL A 62 -0.83 20.15 13.75
C VAL A 62 -0.89 18.82 13.03
N ILE A 63 0.06 18.63 12.12
CA ILE A 63 0.10 17.48 11.23
C ILE A 63 1.43 16.75 11.40
N SER A 64 1.41 15.42 11.41
CA SER A 64 2.64 14.61 11.36
C SER A 64 3.36 14.89 10.05
N MET A 65 4.68 14.96 10.00
CA MET A 65 5.41 15.08 8.73
C MET A 65 6.21 13.80 8.44
N PRO A 66 6.42 13.44 7.17
CA PRO A 66 7.22 12.26 6.81
C PRO A 66 8.64 12.33 7.41
N ASP A 67 9.24 13.51 7.36
CA ASP A 67 10.53 13.86 7.97
C ASP A 67 10.45 15.31 8.49
N LYS A 68 11.10 15.60 9.62
CA LYS A 68 11.03 16.95 10.22
C LYS A 68 11.89 17.99 9.49
N TRP A 69 12.99 17.55 8.88
CA TRP A 69 14.07 18.38 8.37
C TRP A 69 14.07 18.45 6.86
N GLU A 70 14.03 17.29 6.20
CA GLU A 70 14.16 17.17 4.75
C GLU A 70 12.80 17.26 4.05
N PHE A 71 11.74 16.75 4.68
CA PHE A 71 10.37 16.78 4.17
C PHE A 71 9.37 17.43 5.14
N PRO A 72 9.57 18.70 5.56
CA PRO A 72 8.66 19.42 6.47
C PRO A 72 7.38 19.91 5.77
N TRP A 73 6.89 19.15 4.80
CA TRP A 73 5.75 19.43 3.95
C TRP A 73 4.89 18.17 3.84
N TYR A 74 3.58 18.34 3.62
CA TYR A 74 2.69 17.19 3.64
C TYR A 74 2.69 16.46 2.29
N ALA A 75 2.76 15.13 2.35
CA ALA A 75 2.50 14.20 1.26
C ALA A 75 1.21 13.44 1.59
N SER A 76 0.22 13.47 0.70
CA SER A 76 -1.12 12.97 1.06
C SER A 76 -1.23 11.47 1.29
N TRP A 77 -0.31 10.65 0.77
CA TRP A 77 -0.29 9.23 1.14
C TRP A 77 0.36 8.98 2.51
N ASP A 78 1.25 9.88 2.94
CA ASP A 78 1.79 9.89 4.30
C ASP A 78 0.77 10.44 5.32
N LEU A 79 -0.19 11.26 4.87
CA LEU A 79 -1.04 12.08 5.74
C LEU A 79 -2.49 12.15 5.30
N ALA A 80 -3.38 11.97 6.26
CA ALA A 80 -4.79 12.11 6.02
C ALA A 80 -5.29 13.54 6.30
N PHE A 81 -6.24 14.01 5.47
CA PHE A 81 -7.37 14.90 5.82
C PHE A 81 -7.49 16.33 5.23
N HIS A 82 -6.86 16.69 4.10
CA HIS A 82 -7.26 17.89 3.34
C HIS A 82 -8.01 17.55 2.04
N TRP A 83 -9.09 18.28 1.76
CA TRP A 83 -10.05 17.90 0.72
C TRP A 83 -10.51 19.10 -0.09
N SER A 84 -10.42 18.97 -1.42
CA SER A 84 -11.16 19.83 -2.35
C SER A 84 -12.66 19.48 -2.29
N PRO A 85 -13.57 20.46 -2.50
CA PRO A 85 -15.00 20.20 -2.64
C PRO A 85 -15.34 19.18 -3.74
N THR A 86 -14.44 18.95 -4.69
CA THR A 86 -14.58 17.95 -5.76
C THR A 86 -14.21 16.52 -5.33
N GLY A 87 -13.76 16.30 -4.09
CA GLY A 87 -13.28 15.02 -3.58
C GLY A 87 -11.79 14.75 -3.82
N GLN A 88 -11.07 15.65 -4.51
CA GLN A 88 -9.62 15.51 -4.69
C GLN A 88 -8.88 15.81 -3.39
N ILE A 89 -7.86 15.01 -3.09
CA ILE A 89 -6.93 15.23 -1.99
C ILE A 89 -5.64 15.81 -2.59
N PRO A 90 -5.09 16.92 -2.07
CA PRO A 90 -3.89 17.55 -2.63
C PRO A 90 -2.66 16.68 -2.38
N ALA A 91 -1.92 16.31 -3.42
CA ALA A 91 -0.78 15.39 -3.34
C ALA A 91 0.43 15.95 -2.57
N TYR A 92 1.17 16.88 -3.18
CA TYR A 92 2.39 17.47 -2.62
C TYR A 92 2.44 18.99 -2.84
N GLU A 93 3.22 19.73 -2.04
CA GLU A 93 3.32 21.19 -2.15
C GLU A 93 3.72 21.74 -3.52
N TRP A 94 4.41 20.97 -4.35
CA TRP A 94 4.78 21.39 -5.70
C TRP A 94 3.73 21.06 -6.77
N ASP A 95 2.83 20.13 -6.51
CA ASP A 95 1.73 19.81 -7.41
C ASP A 95 0.56 19.17 -6.65
N PHE A 96 -0.43 19.97 -6.27
CA PHE A 96 -1.64 19.45 -5.63
C PHE A 96 -2.55 18.67 -6.57
N ASN A 97 -2.38 18.79 -7.89
CA ASN A 97 -3.23 18.07 -8.84
C ASN A 97 -2.78 16.63 -9.08
N ASP A 98 -1.58 16.31 -8.64
CA ASP A 98 -1.00 14.98 -8.74
C ASP A 98 -1.75 13.97 -7.87
N VAL A 99 -1.36 12.70 -7.96
CA VAL A 99 -2.11 11.60 -7.36
C VAL A 99 -1.22 10.69 -6.54
N ASN A 100 -1.78 10.28 -5.40
CA ASN A 100 -1.15 9.42 -4.42
C ASN A 100 -1.98 8.14 -4.20
N PRO A 101 -1.37 7.03 -3.77
CA PRO A 101 -2.12 5.85 -3.35
C PRO A 101 -3.22 6.18 -2.32
N PRO A 102 -4.49 5.79 -2.54
CA PRO A 102 -5.63 6.11 -1.69
C PRO A 102 -5.70 5.21 -0.44
N VAL A 103 -4.64 5.21 0.39
CA VAL A 103 -4.51 4.36 1.59
C VAL A 103 -5.40 4.80 2.77
N HIS A 104 -6.13 5.90 2.62
CA HIS A 104 -6.90 6.53 3.70
C HIS A 104 -8.02 5.65 4.27
N ALA A 105 -8.70 4.87 3.42
CA ALA A 105 -9.72 3.92 3.88
C ALA A 105 -9.12 2.82 4.76
N TRP A 106 -7.92 2.33 4.41
CA TRP A 106 -7.17 1.40 5.23
C TRP A 106 -6.74 2.03 6.56
N ALA A 107 -6.19 3.24 6.53
CA ALA A 107 -5.78 3.94 7.75
C ALA A 107 -6.98 4.18 8.70
N ALA A 108 -8.11 4.63 8.15
CA ALA A 108 -9.34 4.84 8.92
C ALA A 108 -9.85 3.54 9.57
N GLN A 109 -9.84 2.45 8.80
CA GLN A 109 -10.17 1.12 9.30
C GLN A 109 -9.25 0.72 10.46
N ARG A 110 -7.92 0.83 10.30
CA ARG A 110 -6.94 0.48 11.34
C ARG A 110 -7.10 1.31 12.62
N ILE A 111 -7.36 2.61 12.50
CA ILE A 111 -7.60 3.48 13.66
C ILE A 111 -8.83 3.04 14.44
N PHE A 112 -9.95 2.83 13.73
CA PHE A 112 -11.20 2.40 14.35
C PHE A 112 -11.06 1.03 15.03
N GLU A 113 -10.43 0.06 14.35
CA GLU A 113 -10.16 -1.27 14.91
C GLU A 113 -9.27 -1.19 16.15
N TYR A 114 -8.22 -0.36 16.12
CA TYR A 114 -7.32 -0.20 17.26
C TYR A 114 -8.01 0.44 18.47
N GLU A 115 -8.83 1.47 18.27
CA GLU A 115 -9.62 2.07 19.34
C GLU A 115 -10.58 1.03 19.93
N TYR A 116 -11.31 0.32 19.07
CA TYR A 116 -12.23 -0.73 19.49
C TYR A 116 -11.53 -1.77 20.37
N LEU A 117 -10.35 -2.25 19.96
CA LEU A 117 -9.57 -3.22 20.74
C LEU A 117 -9.14 -2.71 22.11
N LYS A 118 -8.89 -1.40 22.24
CA LYS A 118 -8.40 -0.81 23.49
C LYS A 118 -9.52 -0.47 24.46
N THR A 119 -10.69 -0.11 23.96
CA THR A 119 -11.77 0.46 24.78
C THR A 119 -13.05 -0.39 24.78
N GLY A 120 -13.17 -1.36 23.87
CA GLY A 120 -14.41 -2.08 23.57
C GLY A 120 -15.43 -1.27 22.77
N LYS A 121 -15.09 -0.04 22.34
CA LYS A 121 -15.98 0.87 21.61
C LYS A 121 -15.19 1.76 20.65
N GLY A 122 -15.46 1.67 19.35
CA GLY A 122 -14.89 2.59 18.35
C GLY A 122 -15.71 3.87 18.18
N ASP A 123 -15.07 4.97 17.77
CA ASP A 123 -15.71 6.22 17.40
C ASP A 123 -16.43 6.10 16.05
N ARG A 124 -17.68 5.64 16.14
CA ARG A 124 -18.56 5.44 15.00
C ARG A 124 -18.91 6.75 14.28
N ALA A 125 -19.14 7.84 15.03
CA ALA A 125 -19.51 9.13 14.43
C ALA A 125 -18.36 9.68 13.58
N TRP A 126 -17.13 9.53 14.08
CA TRP A 126 -15.93 9.81 13.30
C TRP A 126 -15.82 8.90 12.08
N LEU A 127 -16.05 7.59 12.24
CA LEU A 127 -15.98 6.65 11.11
C LEU A 127 -17.01 6.98 10.02
N GLU A 128 -18.26 7.30 10.39
CA GLU A 128 -19.28 7.76 9.43
C GLU A 128 -18.83 9.04 8.72
N LYS A 129 -18.29 10.03 9.45
CA LYS A 129 -17.77 11.27 8.86
C LYS A 129 -16.66 10.98 7.85
N VAL A 130 -15.69 10.14 8.20
CA VAL A 130 -14.58 9.75 7.32
C VAL A 130 -15.09 8.97 6.11
N PHE A 131 -16.02 8.05 6.30
CA PHE A 131 -16.64 7.29 5.22
C PHE A 131 -17.30 8.19 4.17
N GLN A 132 -18.05 9.22 4.60
CA GLN A 132 -18.68 10.17 3.67
C GLN A 132 -17.65 10.96 2.87
N GLN A 133 -16.54 11.36 3.49
CA GLN A 133 -15.45 12.02 2.76
C GLN A 133 -14.81 11.05 1.76
N LEU A 134 -14.42 9.85 2.20
CA LEU A 134 -13.85 8.81 1.35
C LEU A 134 -14.75 8.44 0.16
N LEU A 135 -16.07 8.48 0.33
CA LEU A 135 -17.01 8.30 -0.78
C LEU A 135 -16.88 9.39 -1.86
N LEU A 136 -16.65 10.65 -1.48
CA LEU A 136 -16.39 11.74 -2.42
C LEU A 136 -15.07 11.53 -3.16
N ASN A 137 -14.00 11.11 -2.47
CA ASN A 137 -12.71 10.84 -3.11
C ASN A 137 -12.78 9.63 -4.03
N PHE A 138 -13.42 8.56 -3.60
CA PHE A 138 -13.66 7.39 -4.45
C PHE A 138 -14.38 7.79 -5.74
N THR A 139 -15.42 8.62 -5.63
CA THR A 139 -16.17 9.12 -6.78
C THR A 139 -15.31 10.01 -7.68
N TRP A 140 -14.44 10.83 -7.10
CA TRP A 140 -13.47 11.61 -7.87
C TRP A 140 -12.51 10.70 -8.66
N TRP A 141 -11.98 9.65 -8.03
CA TRP A 141 -11.11 8.67 -8.68
C TRP A 141 -11.80 7.99 -9.87
N VAL A 142 -13.00 7.45 -9.66
CA VAL A 142 -13.79 6.83 -10.74
C VAL A 142 -14.01 7.80 -11.90
N ASN A 143 -14.33 9.08 -11.62
CA ASN A 143 -14.62 10.04 -12.68
C ASN A 143 -13.38 10.64 -13.37
N ARG A 144 -12.21 10.63 -12.72
CA ARG A 144 -11.01 11.33 -13.20
C ARG A 144 -9.85 10.44 -13.59
N LYS A 145 -9.85 9.19 -13.12
CA LYS A 145 -8.73 8.25 -13.25
C LYS A 145 -9.13 6.94 -13.91
N ASP A 146 -10.42 6.74 -14.20
CA ASP A 146 -10.94 5.76 -15.16
C ASP A 146 -11.61 6.51 -16.32
N ALA A 147 -10.79 7.10 -17.20
CA ALA A 147 -11.25 8.02 -18.24
C ALA A 147 -12.17 7.35 -19.29
N GLU A 148 -12.14 6.02 -19.38
CA GLU A 148 -12.89 5.24 -20.38
C GLU A 148 -13.98 4.38 -19.78
N ALA A 149 -14.19 4.46 -18.46
CA ALA A 149 -15.16 3.66 -17.73
C ALA A 149 -14.97 2.15 -17.95
N ASN A 150 -13.72 1.70 -18.06
CA ASN A 150 -13.36 0.30 -18.27
C ASN A 150 -12.84 -0.39 -16.99
N ASN A 151 -12.83 0.34 -15.86
CA ASN A 151 -12.32 -0.10 -14.56
C ASN A 151 -10.81 -0.36 -14.50
N LEU A 152 -10.04 0.18 -15.46
CA LEU A 152 -8.59 0.26 -15.42
C LEU A 152 -8.18 1.68 -15.08
N PHE A 153 -7.50 1.86 -13.95
CA PHE A 153 -7.21 3.18 -13.40
C PHE A 153 -5.78 3.63 -13.71
N GLN A 154 -5.66 4.93 -14.00
CA GLN A 154 -4.40 5.57 -14.36
C GLN A 154 -4.09 6.66 -13.34
N GLY A 155 -2.97 6.52 -12.63
CA GLY A 155 -2.57 7.39 -11.55
C GLY A 155 -1.25 8.14 -11.77
N GLY A 156 -0.53 7.87 -12.86
CA GLY A 156 0.80 8.44 -13.05
C GLY A 156 1.84 7.68 -12.23
N PHE A 157 2.80 8.33 -11.58
CA PHE A 157 3.82 7.59 -10.81
C PHE A 157 3.35 7.05 -9.46
N LEU A 158 2.29 7.61 -8.85
CA LEU A 158 1.67 7.11 -7.61
C LEU A 158 2.65 6.96 -6.43
N GLY A 159 3.62 7.88 -6.31
CA GLY A 159 4.66 7.84 -5.25
C GLY A 159 5.80 6.84 -5.51
N LEU A 160 5.81 6.16 -6.67
CA LEU A 160 6.82 5.18 -7.07
C LEU A 160 7.69 5.73 -8.21
N ASP A 161 8.37 6.85 -7.95
CA ASP A 161 9.04 7.75 -8.90
C ASP A 161 9.69 7.08 -10.11
N ASN A 162 10.74 6.29 -9.89
CA ASN A 162 11.56 5.68 -10.96
C ASN A 162 11.35 4.15 -11.09
N ILE A 163 10.26 3.60 -10.54
CA ILE A 163 10.05 2.15 -10.45
C ILE A 163 9.91 1.46 -11.82
N GLY A 164 9.41 2.20 -12.82
CA GLY A 164 9.15 1.70 -14.16
C GLY A 164 10.26 2.00 -15.17
N LEU A 165 10.05 1.61 -16.43
CA LEU A 165 10.97 1.84 -17.55
C LEU A 165 11.12 3.32 -17.92
N PHE A 166 10.07 4.11 -17.72
CA PHE A 166 9.98 5.52 -18.13
C PHE A 166 9.17 6.33 -17.11
N ASP A 167 9.17 7.65 -17.27
CA ASP A 167 8.32 8.55 -16.49
C ASP A 167 6.84 8.26 -16.75
N ARG A 168 6.13 7.80 -15.72
CA ARG A 168 4.73 7.38 -15.82
C ARG A 168 3.74 8.55 -15.93
N ASN A 169 4.21 9.78 -15.73
CA ASN A 169 3.46 11.02 -15.98
C ASN A 169 3.66 11.56 -17.40
N MET A 170 4.60 11.00 -18.18
CA MET A 170 4.88 11.51 -19.52
C MET A 170 3.68 11.28 -20.44
N LYS A 171 3.40 12.26 -21.31
CA LYS A 171 2.49 12.03 -22.42
C LYS A 171 3.18 11.11 -23.42
N MET A 172 2.63 9.92 -23.59
CA MET A 172 3.17 8.98 -24.55
C MET A 172 3.03 9.52 -25.98
N PRO A 173 4.04 9.32 -26.85
CA PRO A 173 3.93 9.65 -28.26
C PRO A 173 2.74 8.95 -28.92
N ASP A 174 2.24 9.52 -30.01
CA ASP A 174 1.30 8.89 -30.94
C ASP A 174 -0.02 8.37 -30.33
N GLY A 175 -0.45 8.91 -29.18
CA GLY A 175 -1.75 8.58 -28.58
C GLY A 175 -1.77 7.26 -27.80
N PHE A 176 -0.61 6.72 -27.45
CA PHE A 176 -0.52 5.58 -26.55
C PHE A 176 -1.05 5.92 -25.15
N VAL A 177 -1.63 4.92 -24.49
CA VAL A 177 -2.19 5.06 -23.15
C VAL A 177 -1.55 4.01 -22.24
N LEU A 178 -1.02 4.45 -21.10
CA LEU A 178 -0.49 3.56 -20.07
C LEU A 178 -1.65 3.07 -19.19
N GLU A 179 -1.86 1.75 -19.18
CA GLU A 179 -2.79 1.06 -18.29
C GLU A 179 -1.97 0.46 -17.13
N GLN A 180 -2.28 0.89 -15.90
CA GLN A 180 -1.42 0.67 -14.75
C GLN A 180 -2.00 -0.38 -13.80
N SER A 181 -1.19 -1.39 -13.49
CA SER A 181 -1.55 -2.47 -12.58
C SER A 181 -1.66 -1.99 -11.14
N ASP A 182 -0.74 -1.14 -10.68
CA ASP A 182 -0.81 -0.57 -9.32
C ASP A 182 -1.96 0.41 -9.15
N GLY A 183 -2.18 1.36 -10.07
CA GLY A 183 -3.29 2.32 -10.00
C GLY A 183 -4.64 1.62 -9.91
N THR A 184 -4.82 0.57 -10.70
CA THR A 184 -6.00 -0.29 -10.68
C THR A 184 -6.10 -1.09 -9.37
N SER A 185 -5.00 -1.66 -8.90
CA SER A 185 -4.95 -2.42 -7.65
C SER A 185 -5.20 -1.57 -6.40
N TRP A 186 -4.72 -0.33 -6.39
CA TRP A 186 -4.97 0.63 -5.34
C TRP A 186 -6.45 0.97 -5.23
N MET A 187 -7.13 1.10 -6.37
CA MET A 187 -8.59 1.30 -6.39
C MET A 187 -9.35 0.04 -5.98
N ALA A 188 -8.86 -1.15 -6.32
CA ALA A 188 -9.42 -2.39 -5.79
C ALA A 188 -9.26 -2.47 -4.25
N MET A 189 -8.09 -2.13 -3.72
CA MET A 189 -7.86 -2.02 -2.27
C MET A 189 -8.81 -1.00 -1.65
N PHE A 190 -8.97 0.17 -2.27
CA PHE A 190 -9.90 1.20 -1.80
C PHE A 190 -11.35 0.65 -1.75
N CYS A 191 -11.81 -0.05 -2.78
CA CYS A 191 -13.11 -0.71 -2.78
C CYS A 191 -13.26 -1.69 -1.62
N VAL A 192 -12.28 -2.59 -1.45
CA VAL A 192 -12.30 -3.62 -0.40
C VAL A 192 -12.29 -3.02 1.01
N ARG A 193 -11.55 -1.93 1.22
CA ARG A 193 -11.51 -1.22 2.51
C ARG A 193 -12.81 -0.44 2.75
N MET A 194 -13.36 0.23 1.75
CA MET A 194 -14.67 0.88 1.87
C MET A 194 -15.81 -0.10 2.11
N LEU A 195 -15.75 -1.31 1.52
CA LEU A 195 -16.64 -2.41 1.84
C LEU A 195 -16.54 -2.78 3.32
N ALA A 196 -15.33 -2.97 3.85
CA ALA A 196 -15.13 -3.29 5.26
C ALA A 196 -15.71 -2.20 6.19
N LEU A 197 -15.46 -0.91 5.88
CA LEU A 197 -16.03 0.21 6.63
C LEU A 197 -17.57 0.23 6.56
N ALA A 198 -18.14 0.03 5.37
CA ALA A 198 -19.59 0.00 5.17
C ALA A 198 -20.24 -1.14 5.98
N LEU A 199 -19.64 -2.33 5.99
CA LEU A 199 -20.14 -3.46 6.79
C LEU A 199 -20.03 -3.19 8.30
N GLY A 200 -18.94 -2.58 8.77
CA GLY A 200 -18.81 -2.17 10.17
C GLY A 200 -19.89 -1.15 10.59
N LEU A 201 -20.18 -0.19 9.72
CA LEU A 201 -21.28 0.76 9.93
C LEU A 201 -22.66 0.08 9.82
N ALA A 202 -22.83 -0.92 8.95
CA ALA A 202 -24.11 -1.56 8.70
C ALA A 202 -24.73 -2.26 9.91
N ARG A 203 -23.95 -2.60 10.95
CA ARG A 203 -24.45 -3.33 12.13
C ARG A 203 -25.45 -2.56 12.98
N GLU A 204 -25.29 -1.24 13.08
CA GLU A 204 -26.24 -0.40 13.81
C GLU A 204 -27.11 0.44 12.87
N ASN A 205 -26.69 0.60 11.61
CA ASN A 205 -27.45 1.33 10.60
C ASN A 205 -27.49 0.55 9.28
N PRO A 206 -28.57 -0.19 8.99
CA PRO A 206 -28.65 -1.07 7.83
C PRO A 206 -28.55 -0.35 6.49
N VAL A 207 -28.72 0.97 6.42
CA VAL A 207 -28.53 1.77 5.19
C VAL A 207 -27.15 1.52 4.56
N TYR A 208 -26.12 1.30 5.38
CA TYR A 208 -24.77 1.05 4.87
C TYR A 208 -24.62 -0.31 4.17
N GLN A 209 -25.58 -1.24 4.27
CA GLN A 209 -25.58 -2.48 3.46
C GLN A 209 -25.67 -2.17 1.96
N HIS A 210 -26.41 -1.13 1.58
CA HIS A 210 -26.49 -0.69 0.18
C HIS A 210 -25.15 -0.14 -0.32
N MET A 211 -24.40 0.53 0.56
CA MET A 211 -23.05 0.99 0.25
C MET A 211 -22.06 -0.17 0.16
N ALA A 212 -22.17 -1.17 1.03
CA ALA A 212 -21.37 -2.39 0.95
C ALA A 212 -21.55 -3.08 -0.42
N THR A 213 -22.80 -3.19 -0.88
CA THR A 213 -23.13 -3.68 -2.23
C THR A 213 -22.41 -2.90 -3.34
N LYS A 214 -22.41 -1.57 -3.27
CA LYS A 214 -21.69 -0.74 -4.27
C LYS A 214 -20.21 -1.10 -4.35
N PHE A 215 -19.55 -1.23 -3.21
CA PHE A 215 -18.10 -1.46 -3.16
C PHE A 215 -17.71 -2.89 -3.55
N VAL A 216 -18.53 -3.90 -3.23
CA VAL A 216 -18.28 -5.25 -3.73
C VAL A 216 -18.49 -5.32 -5.25
N ASP A 217 -19.53 -4.68 -5.80
CA ASP A 217 -19.77 -4.63 -7.25
C ASP A 217 -18.58 -3.96 -7.98
N HIS A 218 -18.05 -2.84 -7.47
CA HIS A 218 -16.86 -2.21 -8.05
C HIS A 218 -15.60 -3.08 -7.93
N ALA A 219 -15.36 -3.74 -6.79
CA ALA A 219 -14.22 -4.64 -6.63
C ALA A 219 -14.26 -5.80 -7.64
N LEU A 220 -15.46 -6.36 -7.89
CA LEU A 220 -15.69 -7.42 -8.88
C LEU A 220 -15.42 -6.94 -10.31
N LEU A 221 -15.86 -5.73 -10.65
CA LEU A 221 -15.60 -5.13 -11.97
C LEU A 221 -14.10 -4.89 -12.21
N ILE A 222 -13.39 -4.37 -11.20
CA ILE A 222 -11.94 -4.18 -11.27
C ILE A 222 -11.22 -5.53 -11.43
N ALA A 223 -11.58 -6.53 -10.62
CA ALA A 223 -10.99 -7.85 -10.72
C ALA A 223 -11.19 -8.48 -12.11
N GLY A 224 -12.38 -8.32 -12.70
CA GLY A 224 -12.68 -8.76 -14.06
C GLY A 224 -11.85 -8.03 -15.12
N ALA A 225 -11.65 -6.71 -14.96
CA ALA A 225 -10.82 -5.93 -15.87
C ALA A 225 -9.34 -6.36 -15.81
N MET A 226 -8.82 -6.61 -14.61
CA MET A 226 -7.42 -7.04 -14.40
C MET A 226 -7.15 -8.48 -14.84
N ASN A 227 -8.14 -9.37 -14.75
CA ASN A 227 -8.03 -10.81 -15.02
C ASN A 227 -8.85 -11.27 -16.24
N ASN A 228 -8.99 -10.40 -17.25
CA ASN A 228 -9.75 -10.73 -18.45
C ASN A 228 -9.04 -11.81 -19.30
N GLU A 229 -9.76 -12.42 -20.25
CA GLU A 229 -9.22 -13.50 -21.11
C GLU A 229 -8.63 -12.96 -22.43
N THR A 230 -8.35 -11.66 -22.49
CA THR A 230 -7.87 -10.99 -23.71
C THR A 230 -6.44 -10.50 -23.53
N ALA A 231 -5.85 -10.01 -24.63
CA ALA A 231 -4.53 -9.35 -24.59
C ALA A 231 -4.51 -8.07 -23.75
N ALA A 232 -5.68 -7.57 -23.30
CA ALA A 232 -5.81 -6.43 -22.40
C ALA A 232 -5.66 -6.82 -20.91
N SER A 233 -5.54 -8.10 -20.59
CA SER A 233 -5.41 -8.56 -19.20
C SER A 233 -4.10 -8.09 -18.61
N LEU A 234 -4.15 -7.45 -17.44
CA LEU A 234 -2.93 -7.06 -16.72
C LEU A 234 -2.24 -8.27 -16.08
N TRP A 235 -2.93 -9.42 -15.98
CA TRP A 235 -2.34 -10.69 -15.60
C TRP A 235 -1.73 -11.41 -16.80
N SER A 236 -0.43 -11.69 -16.75
CA SER A 236 0.24 -12.58 -17.71
C SER A 236 0.08 -14.02 -17.28
N GLU A 237 -0.76 -14.79 -18.00
CA GLU A 237 -0.85 -16.24 -17.77
C GLU A 237 0.46 -16.97 -18.08
N GLN A 238 1.24 -16.47 -19.05
CA GLN A 238 2.53 -17.03 -19.42
C GLN A 238 3.52 -16.91 -18.27
N ASP A 239 3.66 -15.72 -17.68
CA ASP A 239 4.70 -15.45 -16.69
C ASP A 239 4.23 -15.69 -15.25
N GLY A 240 2.93 -15.54 -15.00
CA GLY A 240 2.36 -15.68 -13.66
C GLY A 240 2.57 -14.45 -12.80
N PHE A 241 2.45 -13.27 -13.42
CA PHE A 241 2.72 -11.99 -12.80
C PHE A 241 1.83 -10.90 -13.40
N PHE A 242 1.57 -9.85 -12.62
CA PHE A 242 0.82 -8.68 -13.08
C PHE A 242 1.76 -7.62 -13.66
N TYR A 243 1.40 -7.03 -14.80
CA TYR A 243 2.21 -6.06 -15.52
C TYR A 243 1.41 -4.82 -15.95
N ASP A 244 2.11 -3.70 -16.12
CA ASP A 244 1.57 -2.51 -16.79
C ASP A 244 1.48 -2.76 -18.31
N HIS A 245 0.50 -2.16 -18.96
CA HIS A 245 0.28 -2.28 -20.40
C HIS A 245 0.37 -0.91 -21.09
N LEU A 246 0.90 -0.89 -22.31
CA LEU A 246 0.76 0.23 -23.23
C LEU A 246 -0.28 -0.13 -24.29
N ARG A 247 -1.41 0.57 -24.26
CA ARG A 247 -2.42 0.44 -25.30
C ARG A 247 -2.14 1.40 -26.45
N ARG A 248 -2.18 0.87 -27.66
CA ARG A 248 -2.04 1.60 -28.91
C ARG A 248 -3.36 2.30 -29.30
N PRO A 249 -3.32 3.32 -30.17
CA PRO A 249 -4.54 3.95 -30.71
C PRO A 249 -5.47 3.00 -31.47
N ASP A 250 -4.93 1.91 -32.02
CA ASP A 250 -5.72 0.87 -32.70
C ASP A 250 -6.39 -0.13 -31.74
N GLY A 251 -6.20 0.05 -30.42
CA GLY A 251 -6.75 -0.80 -29.37
C GLY A 251 -5.91 -2.04 -29.04
N SER A 252 -4.81 -2.29 -29.75
CA SER A 252 -3.89 -3.38 -29.40
C SER A 252 -3.04 -3.03 -28.18
N HIS A 253 -2.59 -4.04 -27.44
CA HIS A 253 -1.81 -3.85 -26.21
C HIS A 253 -0.37 -4.34 -26.37
N ILE A 254 0.54 -3.70 -25.64
CA ILE A 254 1.93 -4.12 -25.42
C ILE A 254 2.09 -4.30 -23.91
N GLN A 255 2.34 -5.53 -23.48
CA GLN A 255 2.69 -5.79 -22.08
C GLN A 255 4.10 -5.26 -21.78
N ILE A 256 4.28 -4.66 -20.62
CA ILE A 256 5.59 -4.23 -20.10
C ILE A 256 6.08 -5.29 -19.10
N PRO A 257 7.04 -6.18 -19.47
CA PRO A 257 7.40 -7.34 -18.68
C PRO A 257 8.39 -6.99 -17.54
N THR A 258 8.01 -6.03 -16.69
CA THR A 258 8.83 -5.56 -15.57
C THR A 258 8.36 -6.17 -14.25
N ARG A 259 9.18 -7.04 -13.66
CA ARG A 259 8.98 -7.63 -12.33
C ARG A 259 9.37 -6.63 -11.25
N THR A 260 8.43 -5.76 -10.92
CA THR A 260 8.57 -4.75 -9.87
C THR A 260 7.47 -4.93 -8.83
N MET A 261 7.55 -4.18 -7.73
CA MET A 261 6.54 -4.20 -6.68
C MET A 261 5.14 -3.85 -7.21
N VAL A 262 5.04 -3.14 -8.35
CA VAL A 262 3.77 -2.86 -9.04
C VAL A 262 2.95 -4.13 -9.25
N GLY A 263 3.58 -5.22 -9.68
CA GLY A 263 2.88 -6.50 -9.90
C GLY A 263 2.52 -7.27 -8.62
N LEU A 264 2.98 -6.81 -7.45
CA LEU A 264 2.65 -7.37 -6.14
C LEU A 264 1.57 -6.56 -5.40
N ILE A 265 1.34 -5.29 -5.77
CA ILE A 265 0.28 -4.44 -5.20
C ILE A 265 -1.14 -5.05 -5.30
N PRO A 266 -1.51 -5.87 -6.32
CA PRO A 266 -2.79 -6.59 -6.33
C PRO A 266 -3.09 -7.38 -5.06
N LEU A 267 -2.05 -7.84 -4.34
CA LEU A 267 -2.20 -8.58 -3.07
C LEU A 267 -2.93 -7.78 -1.99
N PHE A 268 -2.89 -6.44 -2.03
CA PHE A 268 -3.46 -5.57 -1.00
C PHE A 268 -4.98 -5.52 -1.00
N ALA A 269 -5.60 -5.85 -2.14
CA ALA A 269 -7.04 -5.84 -2.32
C ALA A 269 -7.67 -7.14 -1.78
N VAL A 270 -7.53 -7.35 -0.47
CA VAL A 270 -8.04 -8.55 0.23
C VAL A 270 -8.76 -8.21 1.53
N LEU A 271 -9.89 -8.89 1.75
CA LEU A 271 -10.67 -8.91 2.98
C LEU A 271 -11.05 -10.36 3.29
N ALA A 272 -10.92 -10.78 4.55
CA ALA A 272 -11.40 -12.06 5.04
C ALA A 272 -12.26 -11.84 6.28
N ALA A 273 -13.45 -12.44 6.32
CA ALA A 273 -14.40 -12.31 7.41
C ALA A 273 -15.12 -13.63 7.68
N PRO A 274 -15.48 -13.94 8.94
CA PRO A 274 -16.25 -15.13 9.27
C PRO A 274 -17.59 -15.18 8.51
N VAL A 275 -17.97 -16.35 8.00
CA VAL A 275 -19.20 -16.51 7.18
C VAL A 275 -20.46 -16.13 7.98
N ASN A 276 -20.47 -16.42 9.29
CA ASN A 276 -21.57 -16.07 10.17
C ASN A 276 -21.74 -14.55 10.36
N LEU A 277 -20.71 -13.73 10.05
CA LEU A 277 -20.84 -12.28 10.06
C LEU A 277 -21.86 -11.80 9.01
N PHE A 278 -21.85 -12.41 7.82
CA PHE A 278 -22.75 -12.04 6.73
C PHE A 278 -24.21 -12.39 7.00
N ALA A 279 -24.49 -13.29 7.96
CA ALA A 279 -25.86 -13.59 8.37
C ALA A 279 -26.57 -12.37 8.98
N ASN A 280 -25.82 -11.40 9.50
CA ASN A 280 -26.36 -10.15 10.02
C ASN A 280 -26.65 -9.10 8.94
N PHE A 281 -26.30 -9.37 7.67
CA PHE A 281 -26.45 -8.45 6.54
C PHE A 281 -27.25 -9.09 5.40
N PRO A 282 -28.55 -9.37 5.61
CA PRO A 282 -29.36 -10.13 4.65
C PRO A 282 -29.47 -9.46 3.28
N GLU A 283 -29.56 -8.13 3.21
CA GLU A 283 -29.67 -7.39 1.93
C GLU A 283 -28.37 -7.49 1.13
N PHE A 284 -27.23 -7.35 1.82
CA PHE A 284 -25.91 -7.53 1.21
C PHE A 284 -25.70 -8.97 0.70
N LEU A 285 -26.11 -9.96 1.51
CA LEU A 285 -25.97 -11.38 1.13
C LEU A 285 -26.84 -11.74 -0.07
N GLU A 286 -28.09 -11.27 -0.11
CA GLU A 286 -28.99 -11.46 -1.25
C GLU A 286 -28.38 -10.88 -2.53
N ARG A 287 -27.78 -9.69 -2.44
CA ARG A 287 -27.11 -9.07 -3.58
C ARG A 287 -25.89 -9.87 -4.05
N LEU A 288 -25.07 -10.35 -3.12
CA LEU A 288 -23.88 -11.14 -3.45
C LEU A 288 -24.28 -12.45 -4.14
N GLN A 289 -25.33 -13.11 -3.67
CA GLN A 289 -25.91 -14.30 -4.30
C GLN A 289 -26.50 -13.99 -5.69
N TRP A 290 -27.21 -12.86 -5.82
CA TRP A 290 -27.72 -12.40 -7.11
C TRP A 290 -26.57 -12.19 -8.10
N PHE A 291 -25.49 -11.54 -7.68
CA PHE A 291 -24.34 -11.30 -8.54
C PHE A 291 -23.68 -12.61 -8.97
N GLY A 292 -23.41 -13.51 -8.03
CA GLY A 292 -22.84 -14.83 -8.35
C GLY A 292 -23.67 -15.62 -9.36
N LYS A 293 -25.00 -15.51 -9.30
CA LYS A 293 -25.92 -16.19 -10.23
C LYS A 293 -25.98 -15.54 -11.61
N HIS A 294 -25.91 -14.21 -11.71
CA HIS A 294 -26.15 -13.48 -12.96
C HIS A 294 -24.88 -12.98 -13.65
N ARG A 295 -23.75 -12.94 -12.94
CA ARG A 295 -22.42 -12.54 -13.44
C ARG A 295 -21.36 -13.58 -13.06
N PRO A 296 -21.53 -14.86 -13.45
CA PRO A 296 -20.53 -15.90 -13.16
C PRO A 296 -19.16 -15.55 -13.74
N ASP A 297 -19.14 -14.84 -14.87
CA ASP A 297 -17.94 -14.32 -15.53
C ASP A 297 -17.06 -13.43 -14.62
N LEU A 298 -17.66 -12.72 -13.67
CA LEU A 298 -16.95 -11.89 -12.68
C LEU A 298 -16.84 -12.58 -11.32
N ALA A 299 -17.84 -13.38 -10.95
CA ALA A 299 -17.84 -14.13 -9.70
C ALA A 299 -16.72 -15.18 -9.67
N ASP A 300 -16.39 -15.79 -10.81
CA ASP A 300 -15.25 -16.70 -10.94
C ASP A 300 -13.90 -15.97 -10.86
N LYS A 301 -13.90 -14.63 -11.04
CA LYS A 301 -12.72 -13.74 -11.01
C LYS A 301 -12.43 -13.13 -9.63
N VAL A 302 -13.26 -13.44 -8.63
CA VAL A 302 -13.04 -13.07 -7.24
C VAL A 302 -13.27 -14.28 -6.36
N THR A 303 -12.38 -14.50 -5.41
CA THR A 303 -12.50 -15.68 -4.55
C THR A 303 -13.51 -15.43 -3.43
N VAL A 304 -14.82 -15.52 -3.72
CA VAL A 304 -15.89 -15.58 -2.70
C VAL A 304 -16.16 -17.03 -2.33
N ARG A 305 -15.30 -17.63 -1.52
CA ARG A 305 -15.53 -19.01 -1.06
C ARG A 305 -16.49 -19.04 0.12
N SER A 306 -17.70 -19.52 -0.12
CA SER A 306 -18.53 -20.12 0.93
C SER A 306 -18.09 -21.58 1.12
N PRO A 307 -17.75 -22.04 2.33
CA PRO A 307 -17.26 -23.40 2.54
C PRO A 307 -18.34 -24.44 2.24
N ALA A 308 -17.90 -25.61 1.75
CA ALA A 308 -18.77 -26.77 1.58
C ALA A 308 -19.32 -27.25 2.94
N GLN A 309 -20.48 -27.91 2.93
CA GLN A 309 -21.17 -28.37 4.15
C GLN A 309 -20.33 -29.30 5.07
N SER A 310 -19.20 -29.84 4.59
CA SER A 310 -18.35 -30.79 5.30
C SER A 310 -17.30 -30.18 6.26
N ASP A 311 -17.07 -28.87 6.25
CA ASP A 311 -16.00 -28.28 7.08
C ASP A 311 -16.50 -27.89 8.47
N ALA A 312 -15.68 -28.12 9.51
CA ALA A 312 -16.00 -27.83 10.90
C ALA A 312 -16.46 -26.36 11.09
N ALA A 313 -17.53 -26.16 11.88
CA ALA A 313 -18.26 -24.90 11.96
C ALA A 313 -17.45 -23.68 12.48
N SER A 314 -16.26 -23.89 13.07
CA SER A 314 -15.44 -22.86 13.72
C SER A 314 -14.35 -22.24 12.83
N GLN A 315 -14.15 -22.68 11.58
CA GLN A 315 -13.07 -22.19 10.68
C GLN A 315 -13.56 -21.59 9.35
N ARG A 316 -14.82 -21.12 9.29
CA ARG A 316 -15.46 -20.69 8.04
C ARG A 316 -15.25 -19.19 7.80
N HIS A 317 -14.23 -18.76 7.07
CA HIS A 317 -14.08 -17.37 6.61
C HIS A 317 -14.41 -17.25 5.12
N ALA A 318 -15.28 -16.31 4.75
CA ALA A 318 -15.37 -15.86 3.37
C ALA A 318 -14.23 -14.88 3.09
N MET A 319 -13.72 -14.90 1.87
CA MET A 319 -12.71 -13.96 1.40
C MET A 319 -13.29 -13.16 0.24
N ILE A 320 -12.77 -11.96 0.03
CA ILE A 320 -12.91 -11.17 -1.18
C ILE A 320 -11.49 -10.76 -1.55
N SER A 321 -11.02 -11.23 -2.69
CA SER A 321 -9.71 -10.89 -3.24
C SER A 321 -9.77 -10.86 -4.77
N ILE A 322 -9.03 -9.91 -5.36
CA ILE A 322 -8.81 -9.83 -6.81
C ILE A 322 -7.71 -10.79 -7.31
N VAL A 323 -6.99 -11.44 -6.39
CA VAL A 323 -5.94 -12.41 -6.68
C VAL A 323 -6.44 -13.81 -6.32
N HIS A 324 -6.41 -14.72 -7.30
CA HIS A 324 -6.82 -16.11 -7.10
C HIS A 324 -5.77 -16.94 -6.35
N PRO A 325 -6.14 -18.06 -5.71
CA PRO A 325 -5.20 -18.93 -5.01
C PRO A 325 -4.01 -19.40 -5.88
N GLU A 326 -4.26 -19.73 -7.15
CA GLU A 326 -3.20 -20.14 -8.08
C GLU A 326 -2.29 -18.97 -8.48
N GLN A 327 -2.87 -17.80 -8.72
CA GLN A 327 -2.11 -16.57 -9.00
C GLN A 327 -1.27 -16.18 -7.78
N LEU A 328 -1.85 -16.23 -6.58
CA LEU A 328 -1.16 -15.99 -5.31
C LEU A 328 0.06 -16.90 -5.20
N ARG A 329 -0.09 -18.21 -5.46
CA ARG A 329 1.04 -19.15 -5.43
C ARG A 329 2.16 -18.74 -6.40
N ARG A 330 1.82 -18.33 -7.62
CA ARG A 330 2.79 -17.91 -8.65
C ARG A 330 3.48 -16.58 -8.30
N LEU A 331 2.73 -15.60 -7.80
CA LEU A 331 3.27 -14.33 -7.32
C LEU A 331 4.24 -14.54 -6.15
N LEU A 332 3.85 -15.37 -5.18
CA LEU A 332 4.68 -15.67 -4.01
C LEU A 332 5.97 -16.41 -4.39
N ALA A 333 5.96 -17.24 -5.44
CA ALA A 333 7.17 -17.88 -5.93
C ALA A 333 8.24 -16.86 -6.37
N TYR A 334 7.85 -15.78 -7.06
CA TYR A 334 8.76 -14.69 -7.38
C TYR A 334 9.12 -13.85 -6.15
N MET A 335 8.11 -13.45 -5.37
CA MET A 335 8.27 -12.56 -4.21
C MET A 335 9.23 -13.15 -3.16
N LEU A 336 9.23 -14.47 -2.99
CA LEU A 336 10.01 -15.18 -1.98
C LEU A 336 11.32 -15.78 -2.51
N ASP A 337 11.70 -15.48 -3.77
CA ASP A 337 12.99 -15.88 -4.34
C ASP A 337 14.09 -14.86 -3.98
N GLU A 338 15.19 -15.35 -3.41
CA GLU A 338 16.32 -14.51 -2.99
C GLU A 338 17.13 -13.93 -4.15
N ASN A 339 17.01 -14.53 -5.34
CA ASN A 339 17.56 -14.02 -6.60
C ASN A 339 16.65 -12.98 -7.26
N GLU A 340 15.44 -12.77 -6.72
CA GLU A 340 14.46 -11.79 -7.20
C GLU A 340 14.18 -10.76 -6.10
N PHE A 341 13.03 -10.85 -5.44
CA PHE A 341 12.55 -9.83 -4.51
C PHE A 341 13.04 -10.03 -3.07
N LEU A 342 13.26 -11.27 -2.63
CA LEU A 342 13.52 -11.56 -1.23
C LEU A 342 14.96 -11.19 -0.83
N SER A 343 15.10 -10.16 0.01
CA SER A 343 16.37 -9.74 0.60
C SER A 343 16.48 -10.27 2.04
N PRO A 344 17.70 -10.44 2.60
CA PRO A 344 17.88 -10.69 4.02
C PRO A 344 17.22 -9.66 4.96
N TYR A 345 16.82 -8.50 4.41
CA TYR A 345 16.30 -7.34 5.13
C TYR A 345 14.86 -6.95 4.75
N GLY A 346 14.19 -7.67 3.84
CA GLY A 346 12.82 -7.37 3.40
C GLY A 346 12.62 -7.68 1.91
N LEU A 347 11.60 -7.10 1.29
CA LEU A 347 11.33 -7.21 -0.14
C LEU A 347 11.87 -5.99 -0.89
N ARG A 348 12.62 -6.25 -1.96
CA ARG A 348 13.13 -5.25 -2.90
C ARG A 348 11.97 -4.66 -3.73
N ALA A 349 12.07 -3.40 -4.12
CA ALA A 349 11.07 -2.78 -4.99
C ALA A 349 11.13 -3.25 -6.45
N VAL A 350 12.30 -3.73 -6.91
CA VAL A 350 12.51 -4.30 -8.25
C VAL A 350 13.26 -5.62 -8.12
N SER A 351 12.88 -6.60 -8.95
CA SER A 351 13.51 -7.92 -8.96
C SER A 351 15.01 -7.81 -9.27
N LYS A 352 15.82 -8.52 -8.47
CA LYS A 352 17.27 -8.54 -8.59
C LYS A 352 17.78 -9.19 -9.88
N ILE A 353 16.92 -9.87 -10.65
CA ILE A 353 17.26 -10.37 -11.99
C ILE A 353 17.74 -9.25 -12.93
N TYR A 354 17.26 -8.02 -12.71
CA TYR A 354 17.62 -6.85 -13.50
C TYR A 354 19.01 -6.28 -13.17
N LYS A 355 19.84 -7.02 -12.43
CA LYS A 355 21.31 -6.86 -12.50
C LYS A 355 21.80 -7.03 -13.95
N HIS A 356 21.07 -7.78 -14.75
CA HIS A 356 21.12 -7.74 -16.19
C HIS A 356 19.93 -6.89 -16.68
N PRO A 357 20.16 -5.62 -17.09
CA PRO A 357 19.07 -4.70 -17.37
C PRO A 357 18.10 -5.24 -18.41
N LEU A 358 16.82 -5.00 -18.18
CA LEU A 358 15.79 -5.25 -19.17
C LEU A 358 15.78 -4.09 -20.15
N VAL A 359 15.97 -4.39 -21.43
CA VAL A 359 15.82 -3.43 -22.53
C VAL A 359 14.53 -3.73 -23.27
N VAL A 360 13.67 -2.73 -23.41
CA VAL A 360 12.42 -2.83 -24.16
C VAL A 360 12.41 -1.76 -25.24
N ASP A 361 12.20 -2.21 -26.48
CA ASP A 361 12.05 -1.33 -27.63
C ASP A 361 10.58 -1.02 -27.87
N VAL A 362 10.20 0.24 -27.68
CA VAL A 362 8.86 0.74 -27.98
C VAL A 362 8.99 1.94 -28.89
N GLN A 363 8.48 1.83 -30.14
CA GLN A 363 8.49 2.90 -31.13
C GLN A 363 9.90 3.45 -31.48
N GLY A 364 10.91 2.59 -31.49
CA GLY A 364 12.30 3.00 -31.78
C GLY A 364 12.97 3.75 -30.62
N TYR A 365 12.31 3.85 -29.47
CA TYR A 365 12.94 4.27 -28.22
C TYR A 365 13.38 3.04 -27.43
N HIS A 366 14.63 3.09 -26.99
CA HIS A 366 15.24 2.09 -26.11
C HIS A 366 14.98 2.49 -24.67
N TRP A 367 14.18 1.71 -23.95
CA TRP A 367 13.94 1.89 -22.53
C TRP A 367 14.65 0.84 -21.71
N GLU A 368 15.20 1.23 -20.57
CA GLU A 368 16.01 0.35 -19.72
C GLU A 368 15.53 0.37 -18.26
N LEU A 369 15.38 -0.83 -17.69
CA LEU A 369 15.16 -1.06 -16.27
C LEU A 369 16.32 -1.89 -15.71
N ASP A 370 17.09 -1.29 -14.82
CA ASP A 370 18.20 -1.88 -14.09
C ASP A 370 17.85 -2.10 -12.61
N TYR A 371 18.60 -2.99 -11.95
CA TYR A 371 18.55 -3.18 -10.51
C TYR A 371 19.60 -2.30 -9.80
N ALA A 372 19.14 -1.23 -9.14
CA ALA A 372 19.94 -0.32 -8.35
C ALA A 372 19.58 -0.45 -6.87
N PRO A 373 20.30 -1.25 -6.06
CA PRO A 373 19.89 -1.57 -4.69
C PRO A 373 20.03 -0.40 -3.70
N GLY A 374 20.74 0.68 -4.04
CA GLY A 374 21.03 1.82 -3.16
C GLY A 374 20.54 3.13 -3.75
N GLU A 375 21.47 3.98 -4.19
CA GLU A 375 21.17 5.25 -4.86
C GLU A 375 20.65 5.02 -6.27
N SER A 376 19.85 5.98 -6.78
CA SER A 376 19.35 5.93 -8.15
C SER A 376 20.50 6.03 -9.16
N THR A 377 20.40 5.23 -10.22
CA THR A 377 21.27 5.29 -11.42
C THR A 377 20.69 6.20 -12.51
N THR A 378 19.48 6.72 -12.30
CA THR A 378 18.75 7.55 -13.27
C THR A 378 18.35 8.90 -12.68
N ASN A 379 18.17 9.89 -13.54
CA ASN A 379 17.69 11.23 -13.16
C ASN A 379 16.16 11.37 -13.23
N LEU A 380 15.41 10.27 -13.38
CA LEU A 380 13.94 10.30 -13.33
C LEU A 380 13.50 10.89 -11.98
N PHE A 381 12.60 11.89 -12.03
CA PHE A 381 12.15 12.66 -10.86
C PHE A 381 13.27 13.27 -10.02
N GLY A 382 14.39 13.65 -10.65
CA GLY A 382 15.49 14.35 -9.99
C GLY A 382 16.51 13.44 -9.28
N GLY A 383 16.31 12.11 -9.30
CA GLY A 383 17.31 11.12 -8.88
C GLY A 383 17.53 10.99 -7.37
N ASN A 384 16.81 11.73 -6.53
CA ASN A 384 16.98 11.72 -5.07
C ASN A 384 16.34 10.49 -4.40
N SER A 385 15.25 9.98 -4.95
CA SER A 385 14.55 8.79 -4.46
C SER A 385 14.77 7.61 -5.41
N ASN A 386 14.80 6.40 -4.87
CA ASN A 386 15.07 5.19 -5.67
C ASN A 386 14.15 4.01 -5.33
N TRP A 387 13.38 3.60 -6.33
CA TRP A 387 12.50 2.44 -6.31
C TRP A 387 13.04 1.28 -7.15
N ARG A 388 14.22 1.39 -7.79
CA ARG A 388 14.79 0.36 -8.67
C ARG A 388 15.55 -0.76 -7.95
N GLY A 389 15.25 -1.00 -6.68
CA GLY A 389 15.91 -2.06 -5.93
C GLY A 389 15.89 -1.96 -4.40
N PRO A 390 15.84 -0.76 -3.80
CA PRO A 390 15.79 -0.64 -2.34
C PRO A 390 14.54 -1.28 -1.73
N ILE A 391 14.61 -1.49 -0.42
CA ILE A 391 13.51 -1.95 0.43
C ILE A 391 12.79 -0.72 0.99
N TRP A 392 11.49 -0.70 0.80
CA TRP A 392 10.60 0.35 1.28
C TRP A 392 9.66 -0.21 2.34
N MET A 393 9.71 0.36 3.55
CA MET A 393 8.91 -0.07 4.70
C MET A 393 7.40 -0.14 4.41
N PRO A 394 6.74 0.87 3.78
CA PRO A 394 5.27 0.88 3.69
C PRO A 394 4.73 -0.28 2.84
N LEU A 395 5.34 -0.57 1.68
CA LEU A 395 4.88 -1.67 0.82
C LEU A 395 5.16 -3.03 1.46
N ASN A 396 6.30 -3.19 2.12
CA ASN A 396 6.61 -4.40 2.87
C ASN A 396 5.59 -4.65 3.99
N TYR A 397 5.23 -3.61 4.74
CA TYR A 397 4.23 -3.68 5.81
C TYR A 397 2.85 -4.08 5.25
N LEU A 398 2.41 -3.48 4.14
CA LEU A 398 1.14 -3.84 3.50
C LEU A 398 1.11 -5.27 2.95
N ILE A 399 2.26 -5.79 2.45
CA ILE A 399 2.39 -7.20 2.06
C ILE A 399 2.20 -8.10 3.29
N ILE A 400 2.88 -7.81 4.40
CA ILE A 400 2.76 -8.58 5.65
C ILE A 400 1.31 -8.62 6.11
N GLU A 401 0.62 -7.47 6.18
CA GLU A 401 -0.79 -7.42 6.57
C GLU A 401 -1.69 -8.20 5.61
N SER A 402 -1.41 -8.16 4.32
CA SER A 402 -2.21 -8.88 3.31
C SER A 402 -2.03 -10.39 3.46
N LEU A 403 -0.80 -10.88 3.69
CA LEU A 403 -0.51 -12.28 3.97
C LEU A 403 -1.23 -12.79 5.23
N GLU A 404 -1.28 -11.98 6.29
CA GLU A 404 -2.06 -12.29 7.48
C GLU A 404 -3.56 -12.41 7.19
N VAL A 405 -4.11 -11.57 6.30
CA VAL A 405 -5.52 -11.68 5.89
C VAL A 405 -5.75 -12.96 5.07
N TYR A 406 -4.86 -13.31 4.15
CA TYR A 406 -4.94 -14.58 3.43
C TYR A 406 -4.82 -15.80 4.37
N GLN A 407 -3.94 -15.74 5.37
CA GLN A 407 -3.78 -16.78 6.38
C GLN A 407 -5.09 -17.05 7.13
N ARG A 408 -5.91 -16.03 7.44
CA ARG A 408 -7.22 -16.22 8.08
C ARG A 408 -8.18 -17.06 7.26
N HIS A 409 -8.10 -16.93 5.93
CA HIS A 409 -8.96 -17.69 5.03
C HIS A 409 -8.43 -19.10 4.79
N PHE A 410 -7.15 -19.23 4.43
CA PHE A 410 -6.60 -20.53 4.03
C PHE A 410 -6.14 -21.40 5.21
N GLY A 411 -5.86 -20.80 6.37
CA GLY A 411 -5.26 -21.49 7.50
C GLY A 411 -3.98 -22.23 7.12
N ASP A 412 -3.77 -23.39 7.73
CA ASP A 412 -2.52 -24.15 7.55
C ASP A 412 -2.48 -24.98 6.25
N THR A 413 -3.54 -24.93 5.44
CA THR A 413 -3.68 -25.73 4.21
C THR A 413 -2.95 -25.14 3.02
N PHE A 414 -2.83 -23.81 2.96
CA PHE A 414 -2.11 -23.13 1.88
C PHE A 414 -0.67 -22.85 2.32
N LYS A 415 0.25 -23.65 1.79
CA LYS A 415 1.69 -23.48 2.03
C LYS A 415 2.42 -23.13 0.75
N VAL A 416 3.46 -22.32 0.88
CA VAL A 416 4.39 -21.95 -0.19
C VAL A 416 5.82 -22.15 0.29
N GLU A 417 6.74 -22.27 -0.66
CA GLU A 417 8.16 -22.39 -0.34
C GLU A 417 8.72 -21.02 0.07
N CYS A 418 9.42 -20.94 1.21
CA CYS A 418 10.01 -19.69 1.68
C CYS A 418 11.35 -19.97 2.40
N PRO A 419 12.49 -19.54 1.82
CA PRO A 419 12.65 -18.95 0.49
C PRO A 419 12.25 -19.89 -0.65
N THR A 420 11.89 -19.35 -1.82
CA THR A 420 11.67 -20.16 -3.04
C THR A 420 12.93 -20.96 -3.38
N GLY A 421 12.77 -22.24 -3.72
CA GLY A 421 13.86 -23.19 -3.98
C GLY A 421 14.53 -23.81 -2.74
N SER A 422 14.09 -23.49 -1.51
CA SER A 422 14.70 -23.99 -0.26
C SER A 422 14.23 -25.38 0.21
N GLY A 423 13.15 -25.91 -0.34
CA GLY A 423 12.38 -27.07 0.12
C GLY A 423 11.52 -26.80 1.37
N LYS A 424 11.60 -25.62 1.98
CA LYS A 424 10.90 -25.29 3.23
C LYS A 424 9.51 -24.71 2.94
N LEU A 425 8.48 -25.52 3.15
CA LEU A 425 7.09 -25.08 3.04
C LEU A 425 6.62 -24.36 4.31
N MET A 426 6.12 -23.14 4.14
CA MET A 426 5.61 -22.26 5.20
C MET A 426 4.16 -21.85 4.89
N THR A 427 3.34 -21.69 5.93
CA THR A 427 2.02 -21.05 5.83
C THR A 427 2.18 -19.55 5.54
N LEU A 428 1.10 -18.87 5.13
CA LEU A 428 1.16 -17.44 4.85
C LEU A 428 1.44 -16.61 6.11
N GLY A 429 0.97 -17.07 7.27
CA GLY A 429 1.33 -16.48 8.56
C GLY A 429 2.81 -16.63 8.89
N GLU A 430 3.38 -17.82 8.66
CA GLU A 430 4.82 -18.04 8.85
C GLU A 430 5.67 -17.20 7.88
N VAL A 431 5.20 -16.99 6.63
CA VAL A 431 5.86 -16.09 5.67
C VAL A 431 5.80 -14.63 6.15
N ALA A 432 4.65 -14.18 6.67
CA ALA A 432 4.51 -12.84 7.24
C ALA A 432 5.46 -12.62 8.43
N ASP A 433 5.64 -13.62 9.28
CA ASP A 433 6.60 -13.61 10.38
C ASP A 433 8.06 -13.53 9.89
N GLU A 434 8.42 -14.30 8.86
CA GLU A 434 9.76 -14.27 8.25
C GLU A 434 10.08 -12.88 7.68
N LEU A 435 9.14 -12.28 6.94
CA LEU A 435 9.31 -10.92 6.41
C LEU A 435 9.43 -9.88 7.52
N SER A 436 8.60 -10.00 8.57
CA SER A 436 8.67 -9.14 9.76
C SER A 436 10.03 -9.21 10.43
N GLN A 437 10.59 -10.41 10.60
CA GLN A 437 11.93 -10.61 11.16
C GLN A 437 13.01 -10.00 10.28
N ARG A 438 12.92 -10.15 8.95
CA ARG A 438 13.87 -9.54 8.00
C ARG A 438 13.86 -8.01 8.10
N LEU A 439 12.69 -7.38 8.18
CA LEU A 439 12.58 -5.93 8.40
C LEU A 439 13.17 -5.51 9.76
N ALA A 440 12.93 -6.28 10.82
CA ALA A 440 13.50 -6.01 12.14
C ALA A 440 15.04 -5.98 12.12
N ARG A 441 15.68 -6.89 11.35
CA ARG A 441 17.15 -6.97 11.20
C ARG A 441 17.78 -5.71 10.63
N ILE A 442 17.02 -4.86 9.93
CA ILE A 442 17.52 -3.54 9.49
C ILE A 442 17.98 -2.73 10.70
N PHE A 443 17.19 -2.73 11.77
CA PHE A 443 17.37 -1.84 12.91
C PHE A 443 17.99 -2.53 14.11
N THR A 444 17.76 -3.83 14.31
CA THR A 444 18.30 -4.55 15.47
C THR A 444 19.77 -4.92 15.30
N ARG A 445 20.47 -5.12 16.41
CA ARG A 445 21.84 -5.62 16.40
C ARG A 445 21.90 -7.07 15.94
N ASP A 446 22.90 -7.38 15.14
CA ASP A 446 23.28 -8.75 14.78
C ASP A 446 24.14 -9.41 15.88
N GLU A 447 24.61 -10.62 15.61
CA GLU A 447 25.51 -11.39 16.48
C GLU A 447 26.86 -10.70 16.77
N ASN A 448 27.29 -9.78 15.90
CA ASN A 448 28.49 -8.97 16.07
C ASN A 448 28.19 -7.62 16.75
N GLY A 449 26.95 -7.39 17.18
CA GLY A 449 26.51 -6.14 17.81
C GLY A 449 26.29 -4.99 16.83
N ARG A 450 26.29 -5.23 15.53
CA ARG A 450 26.18 -4.22 14.46
C ARG A 450 24.74 -4.11 13.95
N ARG A 451 24.34 -2.92 13.51
CA ARG A 451 23.03 -2.69 12.88
C ARG A 451 23.19 -2.50 11.38
N ALA A 452 22.33 -3.13 10.58
CA ALA A 452 22.41 -2.98 9.13
C ALA A 452 22.16 -1.53 8.68
N VAL A 453 21.21 -0.83 9.32
CA VAL A 453 20.85 0.58 9.01
C VAL A 453 22.06 1.52 9.00
N PHE A 454 23.05 1.31 9.86
CA PHE A 454 24.26 2.11 9.91
C PHE A 454 25.31 1.75 8.85
N GLY A 455 25.15 0.64 8.12
CA GLY A 455 26.09 0.21 7.10
C GLY A 455 27.55 0.22 7.58
N ALA A 456 28.40 0.92 6.82
CA ALA A 456 29.83 1.02 7.08
C ALA A 456 30.24 2.16 8.06
N TYR A 457 29.29 2.91 8.62
CA TYR A 457 29.59 4.06 9.48
C TYR A 457 30.05 3.60 10.88
N GLU A 458 31.37 3.48 11.09
CA GLU A 458 31.89 2.82 12.31
C GLU A 458 31.57 3.53 13.61
N ILE A 459 31.51 4.86 13.59
CA ILE A 459 31.13 5.63 14.78
C ILE A 459 29.72 5.26 15.24
N MET A 460 28.79 5.10 14.30
CA MET A 460 27.42 4.71 14.60
C MET A 460 27.31 3.23 15.01
N GLN A 461 28.30 2.40 14.70
CA GLN A 461 28.24 0.97 15.03
C GLN A 461 28.82 0.69 16.42
N THR A 462 29.92 1.34 16.77
CA THR A 462 30.77 0.95 17.90
C THR A 462 30.85 1.97 19.03
N ASP A 463 30.70 3.26 18.73
CA ASP A 463 30.87 4.30 19.75
C ASP A 463 29.72 4.23 20.78
N PRO A 464 30.02 4.12 22.10
CA PRO A 464 29.00 3.99 23.13
C PRO A 464 27.97 5.12 23.18
N HIS A 465 28.29 6.31 22.65
CA HIS A 465 27.39 7.47 22.63
C HIS A 465 26.52 7.53 21.37
N TRP A 466 26.91 6.86 20.28
CA TRP A 466 26.21 6.93 19.00
C TRP A 466 25.51 5.63 18.61
N ARG A 467 25.99 4.47 19.07
CA ARG A 467 25.50 3.15 18.66
C ARG A 467 24.05 2.80 19.01
N ASP A 468 23.44 3.63 19.84
CA ASP A 468 22.05 3.52 20.28
C ASP A 468 21.17 4.67 19.75
N CYS A 469 21.73 5.60 18.97
CA CYS A 469 21.01 6.70 18.30
C CYS A 469 20.60 6.24 16.89
N ILE A 470 19.44 5.60 16.79
CA ILE A 470 19.01 4.91 15.58
C ILE A 470 18.42 5.91 14.58
N LEU A 471 18.92 5.87 13.34
CA LEU A 471 18.40 6.68 12.24
C LEU A 471 17.27 5.93 11.53
N PHE A 472 16.26 6.67 11.08
CA PHE A 472 15.13 6.13 10.34
C PHE A 472 15.17 6.68 8.94
N HIS A 473 15.53 5.82 7.99
CA HIS A 473 15.77 6.24 6.63
C HIS A 473 14.51 6.16 5.76
N GLU A 474 14.48 6.96 4.70
CA GLU A 474 13.44 6.94 3.66
C GLU A 474 13.30 5.53 3.07
N TYR A 475 14.42 4.90 2.72
CA TYR A 475 14.49 3.53 2.22
C TYR A 475 15.80 2.86 2.63
N PHE A 476 15.89 1.54 2.40
CA PHE A 476 17.02 0.72 2.82
C PHE A 476 17.63 -0.04 1.66
N HIS A 477 18.94 -0.17 1.63
CA HIS A 477 19.64 -0.79 0.54
C HIS A 477 19.21 -2.25 0.34
N GLY A 478 18.78 -2.61 -0.86
CA GLY A 478 18.10 -3.87 -1.18
C GLY A 478 18.93 -5.13 -0.93
N ASP A 479 20.25 -5.03 -0.85
CA ASP A 479 21.14 -6.18 -0.60
C ASP A 479 21.78 -6.20 0.80
N ASN A 480 21.83 -5.08 1.54
CA ASN A 480 22.58 -5.02 2.81
C ASN A 480 21.86 -4.26 3.95
N GLY A 481 20.65 -3.75 3.72
CA GLY A 481 19.83 -3.10 4.74
C GLY A 481 20.33 -1.74 5.22
N SER A 482 21.40 -1.17 4.65
CA SER A 482 21.89 0.16 5.06
C SER A 482 20.95 1.28 4.64
N GLY A 483 20.77 2.26 5.53
CA GLY A 483 19.84 3.37 5.31
C GLY A 483 20.27 4.31 4.19
N ARG A 484 19.28 4.83 3.45
CA ARG A 484 19.44 5.73 2.29
C ARG A 484 18.32 6.78 2.25
N GLY A 485 18.54 7.87 1.53
CA GLY A 485 17.63 9.03 1.57
C GLY A 485 17.54 9.66 2.96
N ALA A 486 16.44 10.38 3.21
CA ALA A 486 16.21 11.14 4.42
C ALA A 486 16.37 10.31 5.70
N SER A 487 17.14 10.79 6.67
CA SER A 487 17.60 9.99 7.82
C SER A 487 16.79 10.15 9.11
N HIS A 488 15.79 11.05 9.11
CA HIS A 488 14.81 11.24 10.18
C HIS A 488 13.38 10.93 9.72
N GLN A 489 13.25 10.06 8.72
CA GLN A 489 11.98 9.62 8.16
C GLN A 489 11.30 8.69 9.17
N THR A 490 10.56 9.28 10.10
CA THR A 490 9.65 8.55 10.98
C THR A 490 8.19 8.72 10.56
N GLY A 491 7.94 9.03 9.28
CA GLY A 491 6.66 8.82 8.63
C GLY A 491 6.40 7.32 8.48
N TRP A 492 6.65 6.77 7.29
CA TRP A 492 6.42 5.35 7.03
C TRP A 492 7.45 4.41 7.68
N SER A 493 8.72 4.82 7.86
CA SER A 493 9.73 3.94 8.47
C SER A 493 9.47 3.74 9.97
N GLY A 494 8.63 4.59 10.57
CA GLY A 494 8.08 4.41 11.91
C GLY A 494 7.21 3.16 12.06
N LEU A 495 6.68 2.59 10.96
CA LEU A 495 5.89 1.35 10.98
C LEU A 495 6.64 0.16 11.58
N ILE A 496 7.98 0.20 11.63
CA ILE A 496 8.78 -0.82 12.31
C ILE A 496 8.36 -1.00 13.78
N ALA A 497 7.87 0.05 14.45
CA ALA A 497 7.33 -0.05 15.80
C ALA A 497 6.19 -1.08 15.89
N LYS A 498 5.32 -1.12 14.88
CA LYS A 498 4.20 -2.08 14.80
C LYS A 498 4.67 -3.48 14.45
N VAL A 499 5.64 -3.62 13.56
CA VAL A 499 6.26 -4.92 13.22
C VAL A 499 6.93 -5.54 14.44
N LEU A 500 7.76 -4.77 15.16
CA LEU A 500 8.35 -5.20 16.43
C LEU A 500 7.29 -5.50 17.48
N GLN A 501 6.15 -4.78 17.41
CA GLN A 501 5.01 -5.08 18.25
C GLN A 501 4.52 -6.53 18.00
N GLN A 502 4.21 -6.86 16.76
CA GLN A 502 3.72 -8.19 16.38
C GLN A 502 4.72 -9.30 16.76
N ILE A 503 6.01 -9.09 16.50
CA ILE A 503 7.07 -10.05 16.85
C ILE A 503 7.08 -10.32 18.37
N GLY A 504 7.02 -9.28 19.19
CA GLY A 504 7.05 -9.43 20.65
C GLY A 504 5.78 -10.06 21.23
N ASP A 505 4.63 -9.87 20.60
CA ASP A 505 3.36 -10.49 20.99
C ASP A 505 3.33 -11.98 20.62
N ALA A 506 3.76 -12.33 19.40
CA ALA A 506 3.92 -13.70 18.95
C ALA A 506 4.85 -14.51 19.89
N ARG A 507 6.00 -13.94 20.27
CA ARG A 507 6.94 -14.58 21.22
C ARG A 507 6.37 -14.76 22.62
N ALA A 508 5.42 -13.92 23.03
CA ALA A 508 4.80 -14.01 24.35
C ALA A 508 3.74 -15.12 24.43
N GLY A 509 3.39 -15.74 23.30
CA GLY A 509 2.18 -16.58 23.21
C GLY A 509 0.91 -15.78 23.51
N ALA A 510 1.01 -14.44 23.47
CA ALA A 510 -0.10 -13.54 23.76
C ALA A 510 -0.96 -13.45 22.51
N ILE A 511 -1.82 -14.47 22.36
CA ILE A 511 -3.02 -14.54 21.52
C ILE A 511 -2.78 -14.34 20.02
N ASP A 512 -3.19 -15.36 19.29
CA ASP A 512 -3.57 -15.35 17.88
C ASP A 512 -4.20 -14.01 17.47
N VAL A 513 -3.47 -13.18 16.73
CA VAL A 513 -3.96 -11.93 16.14
C VAL A 513 -5.26 -12.18 15.34
N ASN A 514 -5.48 -13.42 14.88
CA ASN A 514 -6.74 -13.83 14.27
C ASN A 514 -7.89 -13.99 15.26
N ALA A 515 -7.68 -14.42 16.51
CA ALA A 515 -8.71 -14.40 17.55
C ALA A 515 -9.09 -12.95 17.93
N MET A 516 -8.11 -12.05 17.95
CA MET A 516 -8.31 -10.62 18.24
C MET A 516 -9.03 -9.88 17.10
N LEU A 517 -8.67 -10.17 15.83
CA LEU A 517 -9.39 -9.64 14.66
C LEU A 517 -10.73 -10.35 14.43
N GLN A 518 -10.89 -11.61 14.84
CA GLN A 518 -12.20 -12.27 14.91
C GLN A 518 -13.09 -11.66 15.98
N GLU A 519 -12.51 -11.20 17.10
CA GLU A 519 -13.25 -10.44 18.09
C GLU A 519 -13.68 -9.12 17.46
N ILE A 520 -12.78 -8.35 16.82
CA ILE A 520 -13.12 -7.19 16.00
C ILE A 520 -14.22 -7.52 14.99
N TYR A 521 -14.16 -8.58 14.19
CA TYR A 521 -15.24 -8.86 13.23
C TYR A 521 -16.49 -9.51 13.85
N ARG A 522 -16.47 -9.89 15.13
CA ARG A 522 -17.67 -10.21 15.92
C ARG A 522 -18.25 -8.95 16.58
N SER A 523 -17.42 -7.94 16.81
CA SER A 523 -17.65 -6.82 17.72
C SER A 523 -17.72 -5.45 16.99
N VAL A 524 -17.18 -5.37 15.77
CA VAL A 524 -17.34 -4.45 14.62
C VAL A 524 -18.16 -5.14 13.56
#